data_AF-A0A9W8ZPZ5-F1
#
_entry.id   AF-A0A9W8ZPZ5-F1
#
_cell.length_a   1.000
_cell.length_b   1.000
_cell.length_c   1.000
_cell.angle_alpha   90.00
_cell.angle_beta   90.00
_cell.angle_gamma   90.00
#
_symmetry.space_group_name_H-M   'P 1'
#
loop_
_entity.id
_entity.type
_entity.pdbx_description
1 polymer ?
#
loop_
_entity_poly.entity_id
_entity_poly.type
_entity_poly.pdbx_seq_one_letter_code
_entity_poly.pdbx_strand_id
1 'polypeptide(L)'
;MIHTNIAITFGAVYFISSVFATWIDPSLLDACPGYNIANPASQGSTFTADLVLAGTACNVFGSDLKSLSLAVVYETENRIHVKIMDANGSRYEVPESVLPRPNATFGGSISSAAIQFNYTTSPFSFTIYRTSTSEVLFTTASHPLIFEPQYLRVKTVLPPNANIYGLGEHSDSFRLPTLWECGLPRW
;
A
#
# COMPACT_ATOMS: atom_id res chain seq x y z
N MET A 1 67.16 32.24 24.88
CA MET A 1 66.18 32.68 23.86
C MET A 1 66.10 31.60 22.78
N ILE A 2 65.28 30.56 22.96
CA ILE A 2 64.82 29.69 21.88
C ILE A 2 63.39 29.27 22.26
N HIS A 3 62.39 29.89 21.62
CA HIS A 3 61.00 29.46 21.67
C HIS A 3 60.80 28.43 20.56
N THR A 4 60.50 27.18 20.91
CA THR A 4 60.03 26.16 19.96
C THR A 4 58.50 26.15 19.96
N ASN A 5 57.91 26.61 18.87
CA ASN A 5 56.46 26.50 18.65
C ASN A 5 56.15 25.09 18.14
N ILE A 6 55.30 24.34 18.86
CA ILE A 6 54.70 23.10 18.40
C ILE A 6 53.37 23.46 17.73
N ALA A 7 53.28 23.25 16.41
CA ALA A 7 52.02 23.36 15.69
C ALA A 7 51.31 21.99 15.73
N ILE A 8 50.12 21.95 16.35
CA ILE A 8 49.22 20.80 16.31
C ILE A 8 48.19 21.07 15.21
N THR A 9 48.28 20.34 14.11
CA THR A 9 47.33 20.43 13.00
C THR A 9 46.16 19.47 13.26
N PHE A 10 44.97 20.01 13.57
CA PHE A 10 43.74 19.23 13.61
C PHE A 10 43.18 19.07 12.21
N GLY A 11 43.30 17.87 11.62
CA GLY A 11 42.62 17.53 10.37
C GLY A 11 41.17 17.14 10.64
N ALA A 12 40.22 18.00 10.27
CA ALA A 12 38.81 17.64 10.25
C ALA A 12 38.51 16.78 9.02
N VAL A 13 38.17 15.49 9.24
CA VAL A 13 37.70 14.61 8.17
C VAL A 13 36.19 14.84 8.01
N TYR A 14 35.80 15.53 6.93
CA TYR A 14 34.40 15.69 6.57
C TYR A 14 33.93 14.46 5.78
N PHE A 15 33.12 13.61 6.42
CA PHE A 15 32.36 12.58 5.69
C PHE A 15 31.18 13.25 4.99
N ILE A 16 31.32 13.47 3.68
CA ILE A 16 30.19 13.85 2.83
C ILE A 16 29.33 12.59 2.67
N SER A 17 28.22 12.49 3.40
CA SER A 17 27.21 11.46 3.19
C SER A 17 26.49 11.76 1.86
N SER A 18 26.97 11.17 0.78
CA SER A 18 26.27 11.18 -0.51
C SER A 18 25.06 10.25 -0.44
N VAL A 19 23.86 10.81 -0.51
CA VAL A 19 22.63 10.02 -0.67
C VAL A 19 22.44 9.73 -2.15
N PHE A 20 22.65 8.48 -2.58
CA PHE A 20 22.33 8.08 -3.95
C PHE A 20 20.84 7.77 -4.03
N ALA A 21 20.08 8.56 -4.78
CA ALA A 21 18.73 8.18 -5.19
C ALA A 21 18.86 7.11 -6.28
N THR A 22 18.64 5.85 -5.92
CA THR A 22 18.66 4.74 -6.89
C THR A 22 17.31 4.66 -7.59
N TRP A 23 17.30 4.85 -8.90
CA TRP A 23 16.15 4.51 -9.73
C TRP A 23 15.93 3.00 -9.69
N ILE A 24 14.71 2.56 -9.40
CA ILE A 24 14.31 1.15 -9.45
C ILE A 24 13.37 0.97 -10.63
N ASP A 25 13.73 0.04 -11.51
CA ASP A 25 12.86 -0.35 -12.62
C ASP A 25 11.53 -0.90 -12.07
N PRO A 26 10.36 -0.35 -12.45
CA PRO A 26 9.06 -0.83 -11.99
C PRO A 26 8.85 -2.33 -12.20
N SER A 27 9.46 -2.93 -13.22
CA SER A 27 9.40 -4.37 -13.48
C SER A 27 9.99 -5.22 -12.37
N LEU A 28 10.99 -4.71 -11.62
CA LEU A 28 11.53 -5.39 -10.44
C LEU A 28 10.49 -5.49 -9.33
N LEU A 29 9.75 -4.41 -9.11
CA LEU A 29 8.67 -4.39 -8.13
C LEU A 29 7.49 -5.25 -8.58
N ASP A 30 7.19 -5.28 -9.88
CA ASP A 30 6.13 -6.12 -10.43
C ASP A 30 6.49 -7.61 -10.45
N ALA A 31 7.78 -7.95 -10.36
CA ALA A 31 8.28 -9.32 -10.16
C ALA A 31 8.32 -9.77 -8.69
N CYS A 32 8.01 -8.89 -7.73
CA CYS A 32 7.96 -9.28 -6.32
C CYS A 32 6.90 -10.37 -6.09
N PRO A 33 7.17 -11.31 -5.18
CA PRO A 33 6.34 -12.51 -5.11
C PRO A 33 4.98 -12.29 -4.42
N GLY A 34 4.81 -11.17 -3.71
CA GLY A 34 3.58 -10.85 -2.99
C GLY A 34 3.39 -11.74 -1.76
N TYR A 35 2.14 -12.05 -1.44
CA TYR A 35 1.77 -12.79 -0.23
C TYR A 35 0.82 -13.94 -0.58
N ASN A 36 0.61 -14.89 0.31
CA ASN A 36 -0.41 -15.93 0.22
C ASN A 36 -1.37 -15.81 1.40
N ILE A 37 -2.65 -16.13 1.17
CA ILE A 37 -3.65 -16.22 2.24
C ILE A 37 -3.40 -17.48 3.09
N ALA A 38 -3.47 -17.32 4.41
CA ALA A 38 -3.56 -18.40 5.38
C ALA A 38 -4.70 -18.12 6.37
N ASN A 39 -5.27 -19.18 6.94
CA ASN A 39 -6.32 -19.10 7.98
C ASN A 39 -7.51 -18.17 7.66
N PRO A 40 -8.13 -18.25 6.46
CA PRO A 40 -9.28 -17.41 6.14
C PRO A 40 -10.50 -17.75 7.02
N ALA A 41 -11.13 -16.73 7.59
CA ALA A 41 -12.30 -16.87 8.43
C ALA A 41 -13.32 -15.75 8.15
N SER A 42 -14.59 -16.12 8.06
CA SER A 42 -15.71 -15.18 7.93
C SER A 42 -16.60 -15.25 9.16
N GLN A 43 -16.97 -14.10 9.71
CA GLN A 43 -17.89 -14.00 10.84
C GLN A 43 -18.84 -12.82 10.66
N GLY A 44 -20.14 -13.10 10.46
CA GLY A 44 -21.13 -12.06 10.24
C GLY A 44 -20.81 -11.21 9.00
N SER A 45 -20.54 -9.92 9.21
CA SER A 45 -20.15 -8.94 8.18
C SER A 45 -18.64 -8.73 8.07
N THR A 46 -17.83 -9.62 8.64
CA THR A 46 -16.36 -9.52 8.60
C THR A 46 -15.70 -10.74 7.96
N PHE A 47 -14.57 -10.49 7.32
CA PHE A 47 -13.65 -11.51 6.83
C PHE A 47 -12.23 -11.18 7.32
N THR A 48 -11.50 -12.19 7.76
CA THR A 48 -10.13 -12.06 8.26
C THR A 48 -9.26 -13.17 7.69
N ALA A 49 -7.98 -12.89 7.50
CA ALA A 49 -6.99 -13.87 7.11
C ALA A 49 -5.58 -13.39 7.49
N ASP A 50 -4.65 -14.33 7.57
CA ASP A 50 -3.22 -14.03 7.60
C ASP A 50 -2.69 -13.92 6.17
N LEU A 51 -1.77 -13.00 5.92
CA LEU A 51 -1.01 -12.95 4.67
C LEU A 51 0.45 -13.31 4.96
N VAL A 52 0.94 -14.36 4.32
CA VAL A 52 2.32 -14.86 4.50
C VAL A 52 3.11 -14.54 3.24
N LEU A 53 4.30 -13.94 3.38
CA LEU A 53 5.14 -13.59 2.25
C LEU A 53 5.36 -14.81 1.33
N ALA A 54 4.96 -14.68 0.06
CA ALA A 54 5.13 -15.74 -0.90
C ALA A 54 6.60 -15.72 -1.35
N GLY A 55 7.33 -16.83 -1.32
CA GLY A 55 8.69 -16.91 -1.88
C GLY A 55 9.77 -16.02 -1.23
N THR A 56 10.77 -15.66 -2.03
CA THR A 56 11.94 -14.90 -1.57
C THR A 56 11.63 -13.42 -1.46
N ALA A 57 11.89 -12.83 -0.30
CA ALA A 57 11.71 -11.41 -0.04
C ALA A 57 12.43 -10.53 -1.08
N CYS A 58 11.72 -9.50 -1.56
CA CYS A 58 12.20 -8.54 -2.53
C CYS A 58 13.22 -7.59 -1.88
N ASN A 59 12.91 -7.14 -0.67
CA ASN A 59 13.71 -6.25 0.14
C ASN A 59 14.22 -5.00 -0.60
N VAL A 60 13.36 -4.37 -1.40
CA VAL A 60 13.81 -3.33 -2.34
C VAL A 60 14.07 -2.02 -1.62
N PHE A 61 13.21 -1.63 -0.67
CA PHE A 61 13.34 -0.40 0.12
C PHE A 61 13.42 -0.66 1.64
N GLY A 62 13.50 -1.93 2.04
CA GLY A 62 13.58 -2.38 3.43
C GLY A 62 13.23 -3.86 3.52
N SER A 63 13.36 -4.49 4.68
CA SER A 63 13.04 -5.91 4.81
C SER A 63 11.54 -6.18 4.70
N ASP A 64 11.10 -7.02 3.76
CA ASP A 64 9.69 -7.41 3.65
C ASP A 64 9.17 -8.01 4.97
N LEU A 65 7.96 -7.63 5.34
CA LEU A 65 7.28 -8.23 6.48
C LEU A 65 6.84 -9.65 6.11
N LYS A 66 7.24 -10.64 6.90
CA LYS A 66 6.93 -12.05 6.60
C LYS A 66 5.47 -12.41 6.83
N SER A 67 4.79 -11.68 7.71
CA SER A 67 3.44 -11.97 8.16
C SER A 67 2.65 -10.67 8.33
N LEU A 68 1.49 -10.61 7.70
CA LEU A 68 0.54 -9.51 7.81
C LEU A 68 -0.83 -10.06 8.23
N SER A 69 -1.68 -9.20 8.76
CA SER A 69 -3.09 -9.50 9.04
C SER A 69 -3.98 -8.71 8.07
N LEU A 70 -4.94 -9.41 7.46
CA LEU A 70 -5.99 -8.85 6.62
C LEU A 70 -7.31 -8.83 7.41
N ALA A 71 -7.93 -7.66 7.48
CA ALA A 71 -9.28 -7.48 8.00
C ALA A 71 -10.16 -6.78 6.96
N VAL A 72 -11.30 -7.37 6.67
CA VAL A 72 -12.31 -6.84 5.76
C VAL A 72 -13.61 -6.70 6.54
N VAL A 73 -14.14 -5.49 6.59
CA VAL A 73 -15.38 -5.17 7.30
C VAL A 73 -16.36 -4.55 6.31
N TYR A 74 -17.53 -5.17 6.19
CA TYR A 74 -18.66 -4.59 5.47
C TYR A 74 -19.35 -3.64 6.45
N GLU A 75 -18.99 -2.36 6.39
CA GLU A 75 -19.45 -1.37 7.37
C GLU A 75 -20.90 -0.96 7.13
N THR A 76 -21.31 -0.84 5.86
CA THR A 76 -22.71 -0.63 5.44
C THR A 76 -22.97 -1.48 4.18
N GLU A 77 -24.21 -1.47 3.67
CA GLU A 77 -24.54 -2.15 2.41
C GLU A 77 -23.67 -1.69 1.22
N ASN A 78 -23.25 -0.42 1.24
CA ASN A 78 -22.53 0.25 0.16
C ASN A 78 -21.14 0.75 0.59
N ARG A 79 -20.61 0.28 1.73
CA ARG A 79 -19.28 0.68 2.22
C ARG A 79 -18.53 -0.52 2.79
N ILE A 80 -17.37 -0.79 2.21
CA ILE A 80 -16.45 -1.84 2.64
C ILE A 80 -15.12 -1.21 3.06
N HIS A 81 -14.52 -1.74 4.11
CA HIS A 81 -13.22 -1.32 4.62
C HIS A 81 -12.29 -2.52 4.62
N VAL A 82 -11.23 -2.43 3.81
CA VAL A 82 -10.16 -3.42 3.74
C VAL A 82 -8.94 -2.83 4.42
N LYS A 83 -8.37 -3.56 5.38
CA LYS A 83 -7.20 -3.14 6.16
C LYS A 83 -6.17 -4.26 6.16
N ILE A 84 -4.95 -3.94 5.75
CA ILE A 84 -3.79 -4.83 5.79
C ILE A 84 -2.79 -4.24 6.77
N MET A 85 -2.35 -5.04 7.74
CA MET A 85 -1.55 -4.59 8.87
C MET A 85 -0.35 -5.50 9.06
N ASP A 86 0.70 -4.97 9.69
CA ASP A 86 1.70 -5.82 10.33
C ASP A 86 1.01 -6.72 11.38
N ALA A 87 1.22 -8.03 11.30
CA ALA A 87 0.63 -8.98 12.24
C ALA A 87 1.05 -8.74 13.69
N ASN A 88 2.21 -8.11 13.93
CA ASN A 88 2.68 -7.74 15.26
C ASN A 88 2.14 -6.40 15.77
N GLY A 89 1.33 -5.68 14.98
CA GLY A 89 0.73 -4.39 15.38
C GLY A 89 1.74 -3.26 15.61
N SER A 90 2.97 -3.37 15.09
CA SER A 90 4.07 -2.44 15.40
C SER A 90 4.05 -1.15 14.56
N ARG A 91 3.05 -0.98 13.69
CA ARG A 91 3.01 0.16 12.76
C ARG A 91 2.15 1.29 13.27
N TYR A 92 2.57 2.51 12.92
CA TYR A 92 1.75 3.68 13.14
C TYR A 92 0.43 3.57 12.36
N GLU A 93 -0.67 3.82 13.05
CA GLU A 93 -1.98 4.01 12.47
C GLU A 93 -2.47 5.41 12.80
N VAL A 94 -3.20 6.03 11.88
CA VAL A 94 -3.82 7.33 12.13
C VAL A 94 -4.79 7.18 13.33
N PRO A 95 -4.61 7.95 14.43
CA PRO A 95 -5.45 7.84 15.61
C PRO A 95 -6.91 8.21 15.34
N GLU A 96 -7.85 7.55 16.02
CA GLU A 96 -9.29 7.85 15.95
C GLU A 96 -9.62 9.29 16.37
N SER A 97 -8.81 9.90 17.25
CA SER A 97 -8.99 11.29 17.66
C SER A 97 -8.70 12.29 16.55
N VAL A 98 -7.88 11.90 15.56
CA VAL A 98 -7.52 12.72 14.40
C VAL A 98 -8.45 12.43 13.24
N LEU A 99 -8.74 11.14 13.00
CA LEU A 99 -9.62 10.69 11.93
C LEU A 99 -10.61 9.64 12.48
N PRO A 100 -11.77 10.09 13.00
CA PRO A 100 -12.79 9.17 13.49
C PRO A 100 -13.30 8.26 12.38
N ARG A 101 -13.15 6.95 12.57
CA ARG A 101 -13.67 5.95 11.63
C ARG A 101 -15.15 5.68 11.92
N PRO A 102 -15.97 5.55 10.88
CA PRO A 102 -17.39 5.32 11.05
C PRO A 102 -17.65 3.90 11.58
N ASN A 103 -18.63 3.76 12.47
CA ASN A 103 -19.01 2.45 12.99
C ASN A 103 -19.60 1.56 11.88
N ALA A 104 -19.35 0.25 11.98
CA ALA A 104 -20.03 -0.74 11.16
C ALA A 104 -21.47 -0.92 11.66
N THR A 105 -22.44 -0.62 10.80
CA THR A 105 -23.88 -0.74 11.09
C THR A 105 -24.56 -1.79 10.23
N PHE A 106 -23.81 -2.48 9.36
CA PHE A 106 -24.35 -3.53 8.52
C PHE A 106 -24.70 -4.77 9.34
N GLY A 107 -26.00 -5.00 9.52
CA GLY A 107 -26.54 -6.19 10.19
C GLY A 107 -26.82 -7.38 9.24
N GLY A 108 -26.48 -7.24 7.95
CA GLY A 108 -26.67 -8.27 6.94
C GLY A 108 -25.53 -9.30 6.89
N SER A 109 -25.76 -10.38 6.13
CA SER A 109 -24.69 -11.30 5.73
C SER A 109 -23.79 -10.63 4.69
N ILE A 110 -22.50 -10.99 4.66
CA ILE A 110 -21.58 -10.63 3.58
C ILE A 110 -22.25 -10.80 2.20
N SER A 111 -22.96 -11.91 1.99
CA SER A 111 -23.60 -12.25 0.70
C SER A 111 -24.70 -11.28 0.25
N SER A 112 -25.27 -10.46 1.15
CA SER A 112 -26.32 -9.50 0.81
C SER A 112 -25.81 -8.08 0.58
N ALA A 113 -24.51 -7.82 0.72
CA ALA A 113 -23.94 -6.50 0.47
C ALA A 113 -23.95 -6.14 -1.03
N ALA A 114 -24.18 -4.85 -1.33
CA ALA A 114 -24.18 -4.33 -2.70
C ALA A 114 -22.76 -4.18 -3.29
N ILE A 115 -21.73 -4.24 -2.43
CA ILE A 115 -20.32 -4.28 -2.79
C ILE A 115 -19.72 -5.55 -2.19
N GLN A 116 -18.99 -6.33 -2.98
CA GLN A 116 -18.43 -7.63 -2.57
C GLN A 116 -16.91 -7.65 -2.63
N PHE A 117 -16.30 -8.37 -1.70
CA PHE A 117 -14.88 -8.69 -1.67
C PHE A 117 -14.64 -10.12 -2.16
N ASN A 118 -13.76 -10.26 -3.14
CA ASN A 118 -13.26 -11.56 -3.62
C ASN A 118 -11.73 -11.56 -3.53
N TYR A 119 -11.13 -12.73 -3.34
CA TYR A 119 -9.68 -12.87 -3.28
C TYR A 119 -9.18 -14.15 -3.95
N THR A 120 -7.94 -14.09 -4.43
CA THR A 120 -7.14 -15.26 -4.84
C THR A 120 -6.22 -15.64 -3.70
N THR A 121 -6.02 -16.93 -3.43
CA THR A 121 -5.22 -17.40 -2.30
C THR A 121 -3.71 -17.29 -2.53
N SER A 122 -3.23 -17.64 -3.73
CA SER A 122 -1.79 -17.77 -4.03
C SER A 122 -1.47 -17.51 -5.51
N PRO A 123 -0.77 -16.42 -5.85
CA PRO A 123 -0.48 -15.27 -4.99
C PRO A 123 -1.76 -14.51 -4.61
N PHE A 124 -1.76 -13.93 -3.42
CA PHE A 124 -2.82 -13.09 -2.89
C PHE A 124 -3.06 -11.88 -3.80
N SER A 125 -4.30 -11.76 -4.22
CA SER A 125 -4.86 -10.55 -4.80
C SER A 125 -6.30 -10.45 -4.35
N PHE A 126 -6.87 -9.24 -4.35
CA PHE A 126 -8.28 -9.07 -4.07
C PHE A 126 -8.96 -8.15 -5.08
N THR A 127 -10.26 -8.35 -5.22
CA THR A 127 -11.13 -7.58 -6.09
C THR A 127 -12.36 -7.16 -5.31
N ILE A 128 -12.71 -5.89 -5.42
CA ILE A 128 -13.95 -5.31 -4.93
C ILE A 128 -14.82 -5.00 -6.14
N TYR A 129 -16.05 -5.48 -6.14
CA TYR A 129 -16.98 -5.29 -7.25
C TYR A 129 -18.39 -4.96 -6.78
N ARG A 130 -19.14 -4.28 -7.65
CA ARG A 130 -20.56 -3.97 -7.44
C ARG A 130 -21.41 -5.19 -7.78
N THR A 131 -22.22 -5.66 -6.85
CA THR A 131 -23.03 -6.88 -7.01
C THR A 131 -24.06 -6.76 -8.14
N SER A 132 -24.69 -5.59 -8.30
CA SER A 132 -25.78 -5.40 -9.26
C SER A 132 -25.34 -5.36 -10.73
N THR A 133 -24.10 -4.97 -11.01
CA THR A 133 -23.58 -4.80 -12.37
C THR A 133 -22.37 -5.68 -12.67
N SER A 134 -21.80 -6.35 -11.66
CA SER A 134 -20.50 -7.03 -11.72
C SER A 134 -19.34 -6.11 -12.13
N GLU A 135 -19.51 -4.80 -12.00
CA GLU A 135 -18.45 -3.82 -12.26
C GLU A 135 -17.35 -3.94 -11.21
N VAL A 136 -16.10 -4.12 -11.67
CA VAL A 136 -14.93 -4.09 -10.79
C VAL A 136 -14.63 -2.63 -10.40
N LEU A 137 -14.70 -2.35 -9.10
CA LEU A 137 -14.44 -1.03 -8.53
C LEU A 137 -12.98 -0.89 -8.11
N PHE A 138 -12.35 -1.99 -7.68
CA PHE A 138 -10.95 -2.05 -7.28
C PHE A 138 -10.42 -3.46 -7.49
N THR A 139 -9.24 -3.62 -8.05
CA THR A 139 -8.61 -4.95 -8.16
C THR A 139 -7.10 -4.86 -8.09
N THR A 140 -6.49 -5.65 -7.20
CA THR A 140 -5.03 -5.80 -7.14
C THR A 140 -4.53 -6.93 -8.04
N ALA A 141 -5.39 -7.51 -8.88
CA ALA A 141 -4.97 -8.55 -9.80
C ALA A 141 -3.78 -8.08 -10.66
N SER A 142 -2.86 -9.01 -10.91
CA SER A 142 -1.62 -8.78 -11.68
C SER A 142 -0.60 -7.82 -11.06
N HIS A 143 -0.80 -7.35 -9.82
CA HIS A 143 0.13 -6.47 -9.14
C HIS A 143 0.42 -6.99 -7.73
N PRO A 144 1.68 -7.38 -7.43
CA PRO A 144 1.99 -7.92 -6.11
C PRO A 144 1.91 -6.81 -5.05
N LEU A 145 1.29 -7.15 -3.93
CA LEU A 145 1.35 -6.39 -2.70
C LEU A 145 2.79 -6.37 -2.19
N ILE A 146 3.32 -5.18 -1.92
CA ILE A 146 4.63 -4.99 -1.27
C ILE A 146 4.39 -4.30 0.06
N PHE A 147 4.98 -4.83 1.12
CA PHE A 147 4.80 -4.33 2.47
C PHE A 147 6.12 -4.41 3.24
N GLU A 148 6.78 -3.26 3.31
CA GLU A 148 8.08 -3.06 3.94
C GLU A 148 8.00 -1.92 4.99
N PRO A 149 9.01 -1.75 5.87
CA PRO A 149 8.95 -0.78 6.94
C PRO A 149 8.73 0.68 6.53
N GLN A 150 9.16 1.06 5.32
CA GLN A 150 9.04 2.43 4.81
C GLN A 150 8.48 2.48 3.39
N TYR A 151 7.97 1.35 2.88
CA TYR A 151 7.39 1.25 1.55
C TYR A 151 6.20 0.31 1.53
N LEU A 152 5.05 0.83 1.08
CA LEU A 152 3.85 0.04 0.86
C LEU A 152 3.37 0.28 -0.55
N ARG A 153 3.01 -0.80 -1.25
CA ARG A 153 2.50 -0.71 -2.61
C ARG A 153 1.24 -1.53 -2.78
N VAL A 154 0.16 -0.83 -3.13
CA VAL A 154 -1.10 -1.40 -3.60
C VAL A 154 -1.42 -0.71 -4.92
N LYS A 155 -1.72 -1.49 -5.95
CA LYS A 155 -2.12 -0.98 -7.26
C LYS A 155 -3.55 -1.45 -7.57
N THR A 156 -4.27 -0.63 -8.32
CA THR A 156 -5.52 -1.04 -8.97
C THR A 156 -5.48 -0.73 -10.45
N VAL A 157 -6.16 -1.55 -11.23
CA VAL A 157 -6.42 -1.25 -12.64
C VAL A 157 -7.62 -0.32 -12.73
N LEU A 158 -7.53 0.69 -13.60
CA LEU A 158 -8.62 1.59 -13.93
C LEU A 158 -9.16 1.27 -15.33
N PRO A 159 -10.46 1.49 -15.57
CA PRO A 159 -11.01 1.34 -16.91
C PRO A 159 -10.40 2.37 -17.88
N PRO A 160 -10.35 2.07 -19.19
CA PRO A 160 -9.95 3.04 -20.20
C PRO A 160 -10.78 4.33 -20.09
N ASN A 161 -10.13 5.49 -20.21
CA ASN A 161 -10.76 6.80 -20.07
C ASN A 161 -11.48 7.03 -18.72
N ALA A 162 -10.99 6.42 -17.64
CA ALA A 162 -11.52 6.65 -16.30
C ALA A 162 -11.65 8.15 -15.98
N ASN A 163 -12.66 8.48 -15.17
CA ASN A 163 -12.86 9.82 -14.65
C ASN A 163 -12.35 9.85 -13.22
N ILE A 164 -11.14 10.37 -13.03
CA ILE A 164 -10.51 10.51 -11.70
C ILE A 164 -10.55 11.97 -11.29
N TYR A 165 -10.95 12.22 -10.05
CA TYR A 165 -11.04 13.55 -9.43
C TYR A 165 -10.54 13.47 -7.99
N GLY A 166 -10.16 14.62 -7.43
CA GLY A 166 -9.61 14.68 -6.07
C GLY A 166 -8.10 14.49 -6.09
N LEU A 167 -7.58 13.71 -5.12
CA LEU A 167 -6.16 13.72 -4.70
C LEU A 167 -5.74 15.12 -4.24
N GLY A 168 -4.77 15.23 -3.33
CA GLY A 168 -4.44 16.54 -2.76
C GLY A 168 -3.01 16.63 -2.25
N GLU A 169 -2.40 17.82 -2.24
CA GLU A 169 -2.83 19.11 -2.82
C GLU A 169 -2.05 19.38 -4.12
N HIS A 170 -2.73 19.79 -5.21
CA HIS A 170 -2.10 20.10 -6.49
C HIS A 170 -2.94 21.08 -7.35
N SER A 171 -2.34 21.65 -8.39
CA SER A 171 -2.98 22.62 -9.31
C SER A 171 -3.34 22.04 -10.69
N ASP A 172 -3.50 20.73 -10.80
CA ASP A 172 -3.90 20.07 -12.05
C ASP A 172 -5.35 20.36 -12.46
N SER A 173 -5.70 19.94 -13.69
CA SER A 173 -7.08 20.02 -14.19
C SER A 173 -8.03 19.22 -13.31
N PHE A 174 -9.29 19.68 -13.22
CA PHE A 174 -10.31 19.04 -12.37
C PHE A 174 -10.45 17.53 -12.62
N ARG A 175 -10.58 17.12 -13.90
CA ARG A 175 -10.46 15.72 -14.31
C ARG A 175 -8.97 15.40 -14.50
N LEU A 176 -8.46 14.48 -13.69
CA LEU A 176 -7.05 14.08 -13.76
C LEU A 176 -6.78 13.28 -15.05
N PRO A 177 -5.63 13.50 -15.71
CA PRO A 177 -5.23 12.73 -16.88
C PRO A 177 -4.98 11.27 -16.50
N THR A 178 -5.54 10.34 -17.27
CA THR A 178 -5.37 8.88 -17.06
C THR A 178 -4.42 8.23 -18.05
N LEU A 179 -3.93 8.99 -19.02
CA LEU A 179 -2.90 8.57 -19.97
C LEU A 179 -1.58 9.22 -19.52
N TRP A 180 -0.53 8.41 -19.51
CA TRP A 180 0.79 8.86 -19.13
C TRP A 180 1.29 9.87 -20.19
N GLU A 181 1.57 11.07 -19.74
CA GLU A 181 2.54 11.96 -20.40
C GLU A 181 3.53 12.40 -19.31
N CYS A 182 4.10 11.42 -18.59
CA CYS A 182 5.21 11.65 -17.69
C CYS A 182 6.46 11.88 -18.55
N GLY A 183 6.71 13.13 -18.95
CA GLY A 183 7.91 13.47 -19.73
C GLY A 183 7.97 14.89 -20.29
N LEU A 184 6.89 15.67 -20.25
CA LEU A 184 6.95 17.08 -20.64
C LEU A 184 6.97 17.97 -19.39
N PRO A 185 7.91 18.94 -19.28
CA PRO A 185 7.83 19.94 -18.25
C PRO A 185 6.56 20.76 -18.50
N ARG A 186 5.63 20.73 -17.55
CA ARG A 186 4.77 21.90 -17.35
C ARG A 186 5.60 22.84 -16.46
N TRP A 187 6.01 23.95 -17.09
CA TRP A 187 6.96 25.00 -16.70
C TRP A 187 8.41 24.73 -17.09
#